data_AF-A0A7G8ERN1-F1
#
_entry.id   AF-A0A7G8ERN1-F1
#
_cell.length_a   1.000
_cell.length_b   1.000
_cell.length_c   1.000
_cell.angle_alpha   90.00
_cell.angle_beta   90.00
_cell.angle_gamma   90.00
#
_symmetry.space_group_name_H-M   'P 1'
#
loop_
_entity.id
_entity.type
_entity.pdbx_description
1 polymer ?
#
loop_
_entity_poly.entity_id
_entity_poly.type
_entity_poly.pdbx_seq_one_letter_code
_entity_poly.pdbx_strand_id
1 'polypeptide(L)'
;MTHVSTVTTAELWLPTGQAARHLGVSNDTLKRYASRDEFLIEGKHWRRGAHPNSPWAWNVHGCRQAMSCRSRHGHRPYKGQG
;
A
#
# COMPACT_ATOMS: atom_id res chain seq x y z
N MET A 1 20.64 31.34 -1.84
CA MET A 1 19.67 30.61 -1.00
C MET A 1 19.07 29.50 -1.82
N THR A 2 19.56 28.28 -1.67
CA THR A 2 19.08 27.10 -2.41
C THR A 2 17.76 26.65 -1.78
N HIS A 3 16.66 26.81 -2.50
CA HIS A 3 15.38 26.21 -2.11
C HIS A 3 15.52 24.69 -2.21
N VAL A 4 15.57 24.02 -1.07
CA VAL A 4 15.29 22.59 -1.01
C VAL A 4 13.82 22.40 -1.35
N SER A 5 13.54 22.03 -2.59
CA SER A 5 12.21 21.58 -2.98
C SER A 5 11.98 20.27 -2.24
N THR A 6 11.28 20.33 -1.11
CA THR A 6 10.77 19.14 -0.45
C THR A 6 9.90 18.44 -1.49
N VAL A 7 10.37 17.30 -2.00
CA VAL A 7 9.56 16.37 -2.78
C VAL A 7 8.46 15.88 -1.84
N THR A 8 7.37 16.63 -1.78
CA THR A 8 6.12 16.19 -1.20
C THR A 8 5.64 15.09 -2.12
N THR A 9 6.02 13.84 -1.83
CA THR A 9 5.44 12.66 -2.47
C THR A 9 3.94 12.76 -2.26
N ALA A 10 3.23 13.26 -3.28
CA ALA A 10 1.79 13.40 -3.24
C ALA A 10 1.21 12.05 -2.83
N GLU A 11 0.46 12.03 -1.73
CA GLU A 11 -0.09 10.78 -1.22
C GLU A 11 -1.06 10.22 -2.26
N LEU A 12 -0.59 9.20 -2.99
CA LEU A 12 -1.37 8.58 -4.05
C LEU A 12 -2.35 7.59 -3.41
N TRP A 13 -3.56 8.09 -3.12
CA TRP A 13 -4.67 7.31 -2.61
C TRP A 13 -5.47 6.69 -3.76
N LEU A 14 -5.39 5.37 -3.91
CA LEU A 14 -6.02 4.65 -5.02
C LEU A 14 -7.01 3.59 -4.52
N PRO A 15 -8.05 3.26 -5.32
CA PRO A 15 -8.93 2.14 -5.04
C PRO A 15 -8.16 0.82 -5.12
N THR A 16 -8.64 -0.21 -4.40
CA THR A 16 -7.96 -1.52 -4.24
C THR A 16 -7.38 -2.07 -5.54
N GLY A 17 -8.16 -2.10 -6.62
CA GLY A 17 -7.72 -2.65 -7.92
C GLY A 17 -6.52 -1.92 -8.53
N GLN A 18 -6.49 -0.59 -8.43
CA GLN A 18 -5.39 0.23 -8.93
C GLN A 18 -4.20 0.17 -7.97
N ALA A 19 -4.44 0.25 -6.66
CA ALA A 19 -3.40 0.12 -5.66
C ALA A 19 -2.66 -1.21 -5.76
N ALA A 20 -3.38 -2.33 -5.89
CA ALA A 20 -2.80 -3.66 -6.06
C ALA A 20 -1.90 -3.75 -7.30
N ARG A 21 -2.35 -3.20 -8.44
CA ARG A 21 -1.54 -3.09 -9.67
C ARG A 21 -0.27 -2.29 -9.47
N HIS A 22 -0.34 -1.12 -8.84
CA HIS A 22 0.83 -0.28 -8.56
C HIS A 22 1.81 -0.94 -7.58
N LEU A 23 1.30 -1.75 -6.66
CA LEU A 23 2.08 -2.43 -5.63
C LEU A 23 2.63 -3.79 -6.10
N GLY A 24 2.15 -4.32 -7.24
CA GLY A 24 2.54 -5.63 -7.75
C GLY A 24 2.02 -6.80 -6.92
N VAL A 25 0.90 -6.62 -6.22
CA VAL A 25 0.25 -7.66 -5.39
C VAL A 25 -1.19 -7.89 -5.83
N SER A 26 -1.82 -8.98 -5.38
CA SER A 26 -3.24 -9.21 -5.63
C SER A 26 -4.14 -8.38 -4.72
N ASN A 27 -5.38 -8.11 -5.15
CA ASN A 27 -6.39 -7.42 -4.32
C ASN A 27 -6.64 -8.15 -2.99
N ASP A 28 -6.65 -9.48 -3.00
CA ASP A 28 -6.85 -10.31 -1.81
C ASP A 28 -5.66 -10.17 -0.84
N THR A 29 -4.44 -10.23 -1.37
CA THR A 29 -3.21 -10.02 -0.60
C THR A 29 -3.21 -8.65 0.07
N LEU A 30 -3.60 -7.60 -0.67
CA LEU A 30 -3.65 -6.24 -0.14
C LEU A 30 -4.65 -6.11 1.02
N LYS A 31 -5.86 -6.66 0.87
CA LYS A 31 -6.86 -6.70 1.93
C LYS A 31 -6.40 -7.53 3.13
N ARG A 32 -5.75 -8.67 2.90
CA ARG A 32 -5.21 -9.53 3.97
C ARG A 32 -4.17 -8.79 4.83
N TYR A 33 -3.28 -8.03 4.20
CA TYR A 33 -2.27 -7.23 4.92
C TYR A 33 -2.90 -6.14 5.80
N ALA A 34 -4.06 -5.63 5.43
CA ALA A 34 -4.79 -4.68 6.27
C ALA A 34 -5.63 -5.34 7.37
N SER A 35 -6.27 -6.47 7.08
CA SER A 35 -7.26 -7.06 8.01
C SER A 35 -6.68 -8.09 8.97
N ARG A 36 -5.65 -8.85 8.55
CA ARG A 36 -5.15 -10.02 9.29
C ARG A 36 -3.76 -9.82 9.87
N ASP A 37 -2.87 -9.20 9.09
CA ASP A 37 -1.46 -9.10 9.48
C ASP A 37 -1.16 -7.79 10.23
N GLU A 38 -2.16 -6.91 10.42
CA GLU A 38 -2.05 -5.55 10.98
C GLU A 38 -0.88 -4.73 10.40
N PHE A 39 -0.43 -5.13 9.22
CA PHE A 39 0.74 -4.61 8.56
C PHE A 39 0.43 -3.26 7.90
N LEU A 40 -0.79 -3.16 7.36
CA LEU A 40 -1.32 -1.93 6.80
C LEU A 40 -2.27 -1.26 7.81
N ILE A 41 -1.80 -0.16 8.41
CA ILE A 41 -2.53 0.57 9.45
C ILE A 41 -3.60 1.46 8.82
N GLU A 42 -4.81 1.41 9.37
CA GLU A 42 -5.92 2.30 8.98
C GLU A 42 -5.57 3.77 9.29
N GLY A 43 -5.90 4.70 8.40
CA GLY A 43 -5.54 6.11 8.48
C GLY A 43 -4.13 6.45 7.96
N LYS A 44 -3.22 5.47 7.85
CA LYS A 44 -1.85 5.67 7.34
C LYS A 44 -1.62 5.00 5.98
N HIS A 45 -1.94 3.72 5.89
CA HIS A 45 -1.71 2.91 4.68
C HIS A 45 -3.01 2.71 3.89
N TRP A 46 -4.14 2.67 4.57
CA TRP A 46 -5.45 2.57 3.94
C TRP A 46 -6.49 3.31 4.76
N ARG A 47 -7.62 3.64 4.14
CA ARG A 47 -8.78 4.22 4.81
C ARG A 47 -10.06 3.75 4.14
N ARG A 48 -11.13 3.58 4.94
CA ARG A 48 -12.50 3.44 4.42
C ARG A 48 -13.21 4.78 4.46
N GLY A 49 -14.10 4.99 3.48
CA GLY A 49 -15.05 6.10 3.54
C GLY A 49 -16.06 5.91 4.67
N ALA A 50 -16.82 6.97 4.97
CA ALA A 50 -17.76 7.01 6.09
C ALA A 50 -18.89 5.95 6.04
N HIS A 51 -19.12 5.32 4.89
CA HIS A 51 -20.14 4.29 4.74
C HIS A 51 -19.50 2.89 4.64
N PRO A 52 -20.15 1.83 5.17
CA PRO A 52 -19.64 0.46 5.11
C PRO A 52 -19.45 -0.06 3.68
N ASN A 53 -20.21 0.47 2.71
CA ASN A 53 -20.07 0.16 1.28
C ASN A 53 -19.04 1.04 0.56
N SER A 54 -18.42 2.00 1.26
CA SER A 54 -17.43 2.87 0.64
C SER A 54 -16.22 2.05 0.20
N PRO A 55 -15.71 2.28 -1.04
CA PRO A 55 -14.51 1.62 -1.51
C PRO A 55 -13.31 1.98 -0.62
N TRP A 56 -12.41 1.02 -0.46
CA TRP A 56 -11.17 1.24 0.28
C TRP A 56 -10.23 2.10 -0.57
N ALA A 57 -9.66 3.12 0.07
CA ALA A 57 -8.59 3.92 -0.51
C ALA A 57 -7.26 3.51 0.13
N TRP A 58 -6.24 3.31 -0.70
CA TRP A 58 -4.94 2.82 -0.29
C TRP A 58 -3.87 3.84 -0.64
N ASN A 59 -3.06 4.23 0.33
CA ASN A 59 -1.88 5.05 0.11
C ASN A 59 -0.77 4.17 -0.48
N VAL A 60 -0.59 4.25 -1.80
CA VAL A 60 0.36 3.40 -2.52
C VAL A 60 1.79 3.61 -2.02
N HIS A 61 2.18 4.85 -1.74
CA HIS A 61 3.53 5.15 -1.24
C HIS A 61 3.74 4.58 0.16
N GLY A 62 2.79 4.78 1.07
CA GLY A 62 2.84 4.23 2.43
C GLY A 62 2.88 2.70 2.43
N CYS A 63 2.02 2.05 1.64
CA CYS A 63 2.01 0.59 1.49
C CYS A 63 3.35 0.08 0.93
N ARG A 64 3.88 0.73 -0.12
CA ARG A 64 5.16 0.36 -0.73
C ARG A 64 6.30 0.51 0.26
N GLN A 65 6.34 1.58 1.05
CA GLN A 65 7.36 1.78 2.08
C GLN A 65 7.29 0.68 3.15
N ALA A 66 6.11 0.38 3.67
CA ALA A 66 5.90 -0.71 4.63
C ALA A 66 6.41 -2.04 4.07
N MET A 67 5.99 -2.40 2.85
CA MET A 67 6.42 -3.64 2.18
C MET A 67 7.93 -3.68 1.90
N SER A 68 8.55 -2.54 1.57
CA SER A 68 9.99 -2.45 1.33
C SER A 68 10.81 -2.68 2.61
N CYS A 69 10.30 -2.26 3.77
CA CYS A 69 10.92 -2.56 5.05
C CYS A 69 10.88 -4.07 5.39
N ARG A 70 9.85 -4.79 4.92
CA ARG A 70 9.74 -6.24 5.11
C ARG A 70 10.73 -7.05 4.27
N SER A 71 11.04 -6.62 3.04
CA SER A 71 12.01 -7.31 2.17
C SER A 71 13.40 -7.44 2.80
N ARG A 72 13.77 -6.56 3.75
CA ARG A 72 15.05 -6.63 4.48
C ARG A 72 15.08 -7.67 5.61
N HIS A 73 13.93 -8.17 6.07
CA HIS A 73 13.83 -9.17 7.15
C HIS A 73 13.19 -10.49 6.74
N GLY A 74 13.07 -10.73 5.43
CA GLY A 74 12.74 -12.05 4.89
C GLY A 74 11.39 -12.07 4.21
N HIS A 75 11.40 -12.13 2.88
CA HIS A 75 10.43 -12.95 2.19
C HIS A 75 10.91 -13.40 0.80
N ARG A 76 10.89 -14.73 0.68
CA ARG A 76 10.96 -15.61 -0.49
C ARG A 76 10.34 -14.99 -1.76
N PRO A 77 11.02 -15.05 -2.92
CA PRO A 77 10.45 -14.60 -4.18
C PRO A 77 9.27 -15.51 -4.58
N TYR A 78 8.15 -14.90 -4.94
CA TYR A 78 7.10 -15.57 -5.69
C TYR A 78 7.65 -15.85 -7.09
N LYS A 79 8.02 -17.12 -7.38
CA LYS A 79 8.28 -17.58 -8.75
C LYS A 79 6.94 -17.63 -9.50
N GLY A 80 6.72 -16.71 -10.43
CA GLY A 80 5.83 -16.92 -11.57
C GLY A 80 6.68 -17.29 -12.77
N GLN A 81 6.84 -18.60 -13.03
CA GLN A 81 7.23 -19.10 -14.35
C GLN A 81 5.97 -19.19 -15.21
N GLY A 82 6.06 -18.66 -16.42
CA GLY A 82 5.16 -18.86 -17.55
C GLY A 82 5.94 -18.53 -18.81
#